data_AF-A0A521KDP7-F1
#
_entry.id   AF-A0A521KDP7-F1
#
_cell.length_a   1.000
_cell.length_b   1.000
_cell.length_c   1.000
_cell.angle_alpha   90.00
_cell.angle_beta   90.00
_cell.angle_gamma   90.00
#
_symmetry.space_group_name_H-M   'P 1'
#
loop_
_entity.id
_entity.type
_entity.pdbx_description
1 polymer ?
#
loop_
_entity_poly.entity_id
_entity_poly.type
_entity_poly.pdbx_seq_one_letter_code
_entity_poly.pdbx_strand_id
1 'polypeptide(L)'
;GRTPATARVFAEAGGPVIVATVEGAPSTWRSAIEASGGEVLVVASEAGADGERHVSLEALLRTLGQRGILNVMVEGGGVLLGALFDRRLVDRLYAVIAPVVIGAAAAPSAVSGRGAQVMREAPRLHDLAVSRLGEDVLVEGVPAWPDATAD
;
A
#
# COMPACT_ATOMS: atom_id res chain seq x y z
N GLY A 1 2.99 14.37 11.35
CA GLY A 1 2.30 13.29 10.64
C GLY A 1 0.88 13.19 11.16
N ARG A 2 0.11 12.22 10.66
CA ARG A 2 -1.31 12.04 11.03
C ARG A 2 -1.57 10.87 11.97
N THR A 3 -0.62 9.92 12.07
CA THR A 3 -0.72 8.77 12.98
C THR A 3 -0.74 9.27 14.44
N PRO A 4 -1.77 8.95 15.22
CA PRO A 4 -1.78 9.28 16.65
C PRO A 4 -0.73 8.44 17.39
N ALA A 5 0.04 9.07 18.28
CA ALA A 5 1.01 8.37 19.14
C ALA A 5 0.34 7.31 20.05
N THR A 6 -0.96 7.46 20.31
CA THR A 6 -1.77 6.51 21.07
C THR A 6 -2.35 5.35 20.24
N ALA A 7 -1.96 5.22 18.96
CA ALA A 7 -2.47 4.15 18.11
C ALA A 7 -2.10 2.76 18.66
N ARG A 8 -3.06 1.83 18.63
CA ARG A 8 -2.91 0.46 19.17
C ARG A 8 -1.71 -0.29 18.61
N VAL A 9 -1.31 0.00 17.37
CA VAL A 9 -0.16 -0.64 16.71
C VAL A 9 1.11 -0.54 17.56
N PHE A 10 1.32 0.56 18.31
CA PHE A 10 2.51 0.73 19.14
C PHE A 10 2.51 -0.16 20.40
N ALA A 11 1.34 -0.57 20.88
CA ALA A 11 1.20 -1.44 22.04
C ALA A 11 1.01 -2.93 21.65
N GLU A 12 0.46 -3.19 20.46
CA GLU A 12 -0.09 -4.51 20.11
C GLU A 12 0.57 -5.17 18.89
N ALA A 13 1.51 -4.51 18.20
CA ALA A 13 2.12 -5.07 16.98
C ALA A 13 2.90 -6.38 17.18
N GLY A 14 3.30 -6.72 18.41
CA GLY A 14 4.10 -7.92 18.70
C GLY A 14 5.51 -7.90 18.11
N GLY A 15 5.95 -6.76 17.56
CA GLY A 15 7.24 -6.57 16.91
C GLY A 15 7.55 -5.08 16.65
N PRO A 16 8.68 -4.77 15.99
CA PRO A 16 9.07 -3.40 15.68
C PRO A 16 8.03 -2.68 14.81
N VAL A 17 7.72 -1.43 15.15
CA VAL A 17 6.80 -0.59 14.39
C VAL A 17 7.58 0.53 13.71
N ILE A 18 7.55 0.57 12.38
CA ILE A 18 8.16 1.65 11.61
C ILE A 18 7.05 2.56 11.07
N VAL A 19 7.17 3.86 11.31
CA VAL A 19 6.31 4.90 10.74
C VAL A 19 7.09 5.68 9.69
N ALA A 20 6.85 5.36 8.42
CA ALA A 20 7.44 6.08 7.30
C ALA A 20 6.78 7.46 7.12
N THR A 21 7.61 8.50 6.96
CA THR A 21 7.15 9.89 6.79
C THR A 21 8.10 10.67 5.87
N VAL A 22 7.73 11.90 5.55
CA VAL A 22 8.54 12.86 4.80
C VAL A 22 9.18 13.90 5.72
N GLU A 23 10.22 14.60 5.24
CA GLU A 23 10.98 15.62 6.00
C GLU A 23 10.12 16.79 6.51
N GLY A 24 8.94 17.03 5.93
CA GLY A 24 8.01 18.07 6.41
C GLY A 24 7.30 17.73 7.73
N ALA A 25 7.43 16.51 8.26
CA ALA A 25 6.69 16.11 9.46
C ALA A 25 7.18 16.86 10.72
N PRO A 26 6.28 17.42 11.56
CA PRO A 26 6.66 18.15 12.77
C PRO A 26 7.55 17.31 13.71
N SER A 27 8.62 17.90 14.24
CA SER A 27 9.54 17.23 15.17
C SER A 27 8.82 16.74 16.43
N THR A 28 7.91 17.53 16.98
CA THR A 28 7.07 17.16 18.13
C THR A 28 6.25 15.89 17.87
N TRP A 29 5.75 15.71 16.65
CA TRP A 29 5.04 14.50 16.26
C TRP A 29 6.01 13.32 16.14
N ARG A 30 7.20 13.50 15.54
CA ARG A 30 8.19 12.43 15.42
C ARG A 30 8.59 11.90 16.81
N SER A 31 8.93 12.82 17.72
CA SER A 31 9.30 12.46 19.10
C SER A 31 8.16 11.78 19.87
N ALA A 32 6.90 12.15 19.60
CA ALA A 32 5.76 11.48 20.23
C ALA A 32 5.60 10.02 19.74
N ILE A 33 5.87 9.75 18.46
CA ILE A 33 5.87 8.40 17.91
C ILE A 33 7.02 7.57 18.50
N GLU A 34 8.22 8.15 18.57
CA GLU A 34 9.40 7.52 19.19
C GLU A 34 9.18 7.21 20.67
N ALA A 35 8.61 8.14 21.43
CA ALA A 35 8.25 7.93 22.82
C ALA A 35 7.19 6.83 23.03
N SER A 36 6.41 6.52 21.99
CA SER A 36 5.41 5.44 22.00
C SER A 36 6.00 4.10 21.57
N GLY A 37 7.29 4.03 21.25
CA GLY A 37 7.99 2.80 20.83
C GLY A 37 8.02 2.58 19.31
N GLY A 38 7.53 3.54 18.50
CA GLY A 38 7.66 3.48 17.05
C GLY A 38 8.99 4.05 16.56
N GLU A 39 9.58 3.47 15.53
CA GLU A 39 10.69 4.07 14.79
C GLU A 39 10.13 5.03 13.74
N VAL A 40 10.60 6.28 13.70
CA VAL A 40 10.26 7.22 12.62
C VAL A 40 11.28 7.09 11.49
N LEU A 41 10.82 6.66 10.32
CA LEU A 41 11.65 6.54 9.12
C LEU A 41 11.33 7.69 8.15
N VAL A 42 12.25 8.65 8.03
CA VAL A 42 12.13 9.73 7.05
C VAL A 42 12.64 9.24 5.70
N VAL A 43 11.82 9.36 4.65
CA VAL A 43 12.14 8.96 3.29
C VAL A 43 11.90 10.10 2.30
N ALA A 44 12.47 9.95 1.10
CA ALA A 44 12.22 10.88 0.00
C ALA A 44 10.71 11.02 -0.25
N SER A 45 10.30 12.22 -0.63
CA SER A 45 8.89 12.52 -0.89
C SER A 45 8.62 12.72 -2.37
N GLU A 46 7.42 12.37 -2.80
CA GLU A 46 6.90 12.62 -4.14
C GLU A 46 5.67 13.54 -4.08
N ALA A 47 5.30 14.13 -5.21
CA ALA A 47 4.09 14.93 -5.31
C ALA A 47 2.86 14.02 -5.34
N GLY A 48 1.88 14.29 -4.50
CA GLY A 48 0.56 13.66 -4.54
C GLY A 48 -0.35 14.30 -5.55
N ALA A 49 -1.37 13.55 -5.96
CA ALA A 49 -2.46 14.08 -6.78
C ALA A 49 -3.32 15.13 -6.05
N ASP A 50 -3.25 15.17 -4.72
CA ASP A 50 -3.88 16.16 -3.84
C ASP A 50 -3.03 17.44 -3.64
N GLY A 51 -1.87 17.52 -4.29
CA GLY A 51 -0.94 18.65 -4.14
C GLY A 51 -0.09 18.58 -2.86
N GLU A 52 -0.24 17.56 -2.03
CA GLU A 52 0.59 17.34 -0.84
C GLU A 52 1.86 16.54 -1.18
N ARG A 53 2.81 16.49 -0.25
CA ARG A 53 4.00 15.64 -0.36
C ARG A 53 3.75 14.32 0.33
N HIS A 54 3.83 13.24 -0.43
CA HIS A 54 3.66 11.87 0.03
C HIS A 54 4.99 11.15 0.13
N VAL A 55 5.03 10.07 0.89
CA VAL A 55 6.16 9.15 0.92
C VAL A 55 6.36 8.55 -0.48
N SER A 56 7.57 8.64 -1.02
CA SER A 56 7.92 7.92 -2.25
C SER A 56 7.94 6.41 -1.98
N LEU A 57 7.03 5.68 -2.62
CA LEU A 57 6.93 4.23 -2.44
C LEU A 57 8.20 3.49 -2.88
N GLU A 58 8.81 3.91 -4.00
CA GLU A 58 10.07 3.31 -4.46
C GLU A 58 11.22 3.56 -3.49
N ALA A 59 11.33 4.77 -2.94
CA ALA A 59 12.36 5.08 -1.95
C ALA A 59 12.14 4.30 -0.64
N LEU A 60 10.88 4.17 -0.22
CA LEU A 60 10.51 3.38 0.94
C LEU A 60 10.89 1.91 0.74
N LEU A 61 10.44 1.27 -0.34
CA LEU A 61 10.73 -0.15 -0.62
C LEU A 61 12.24 -0.40 -0.74
N ARG A 62 13.00 0.50 -1.37
CA ARG A 62 14.47 0.42 -1.45
C ARG A 62 15.11 0.49 -0.05
N THR A 63 14.63 1.38 0.79
CA THR A 63 15.13 1.55 2.17
C THR A 63 14.82 0.30 3.02
N LEU A 64 13.62 -0.26 2.87
CA LEU A 64 13.24 -1.52 3.52
C LEU A 64 14.12 -2.68 3.05
N GLY A 65 14.38 -2.80 1.75
CA GLY A 65 15.28 -3.80 1.18
C GLY A 65 16.72 -3.68 1.71
N GLN A 66 17.25 -2.46 1.85
CA GLN A 66 18.57 -2.22 2.46
C GLN A 66 18.64 -2.62 3.94
N ARG A 67 17.49 -2.64 4.63
CA ARG A 67 17.35 -3.12 6.01
C ARG A 67 17.07 -4.63 6.10
N GLY A 68 17.13 -5.35 4.98
CA GLY A 68 16.88 -6.79 4.91
C GLY A 68 15.39 -7.17 4.93
N ILE A 69 14.48 -6.22 4.79
CA ILE A 69 13.04 -6.47 4.69
C ILE A 69 12.72 -6.73 3.22
N LEU A 70 12.68 -8.02 2.85
CA LEU A 70 12.57 -8.46 1.45
C LEU A 70 11.12 -8.75 1.01
N ASN A 71 10.21 -8.95 1.96
CA ASN A 71 8.80 -9.21 1.70
C ASN A 71 7.95 -8.22 2.51
N VAL A 72 6.99 -7.58 1.85
CA VAL A 72 6.06 -6.64 2.47
C VAL A 72 4.64 -7.01 2.04
N MET A 73 3.77 -7.25 3.01
CA MET A 73 2.34 -7.35 2.77
C MET A 73 1.73 -5.94 2.86
N VAL A 74 0.95 -5.54 1.86
CA VAL A 74 0.30 -4.23 1.83
C VAL A 74 -1.22 -4.42 1.86
N GLU A 75 -1.84 -4.00 2.97
CA GLU A 75 -3.28 -4.15 3.21
C GLU A 75 -4.04 -2.82 3.20
N GLY A 76 -3.33 -1.70 2.96
CA GLY A 76 -3.89 -0.35 3.07
C GLY A 76 -5.03 -0.06 2.10
N GLY A 77 -5.69 1.08 2.28
CA GLY A 77 -6.84 1.47 1.45
C GLY A 77 -6.51 1.67 -0.03
N GLY A 78 -7.56 1.77 -0.86
CA GLY A 78 -7.45 1.77 -2.33
C GLY A 78 -6.50 2.81 -2.93
N VAL A 79 -6.23 3.92 -2.25
CA VAL A 79 -5.24 4.92 -2.68
C VAL A 79 -3.82 4.36 -2.66
N LEU A 80 -3.42 3.66 -1.58
CA LEU A 80 -2.09 3.07 -1.47
C LEU A 80 -1.92 1.90 -2.43
N LEU A 81 -2.91 1.00 -2.48
CA LEU A 81 -2.90 -0.12 -3.43
C LEU A 81 -2.85 0.39 -4.87
N GLY A 82 -3.67 1.40 -5.19
CA GLY A 82 -3.66 2.10 -6.47
C GLY A 82 -2.29 2.66 -6.85
N ALA A 83 -1.64 3.36 -5.92
CA ALA A 83 -0.32 3.93 -6.14
C ALA A 83 0.77 2.88 -6.41
N LEU A 84 0.67 1.69 -5.80
CA LEU A 84 1.56 0.55 -6.09
C LEU A 84 1.28 -0.04 -7.48
N PHE A 85 0.02 -0.21 -7.85
CA PHE A 85 -0.38 -0.69 -9.18
C PHE A 85 0.06 0.28 -10.29
N ASP A 86 -0.19 1.58 -10.11
CA ASP A 86 0.19 2.62 -11.06
C ASP A 86 1.70 2.70 -11.31
N ARG A 87 2.52 2.22 -10.35
CA ARG A 87 3.99 2.18 -10.40
C ARG A 87 4.54 0.78 -10.70
N ARG A 88 3.67 -0.22 -10.92
CA ARG A 88 4.06 -1.62 -11.17
C ARG A 88 4.93 -2.22 -10.05
N LEU A 89 4.64 -1.86 -8.80
CA LEU A 89 5.38 -2.29 -7.60
C LEU A 89 4.73 -3.51 -6.90
N VAL A 90 3.83 -4.22 -7.58
CA VAL A 90 3.11 -5.37 -7.01
C VAL A 90 3.60 -6.65 -7.67
N ASP A 91 4.19 -7.52 -6.85
CA ASP A 91 4.66 -8.84 -7.30
C ASP A 91 3.57 -9.92 -7.20
N ARG A 92 2.62 -9.78 -6.26
CA ARG A 92 1.53 -10.73 -6.03
C ARG A 92 0.31 -10.03 -5.46
N LEU A 93 -0.88 -10.45 -5.90
CA LEU A 93 -2.16 -10.00 -5.40
C LEU A 93 -2.83 -11.10 -4.58
N TYR A 94 -3.44 -10.72 -3.46
CA TYR A 94 -4.42 -11.50 -2.72
C TYR A 94 -5.71 -10.68 -2.62
N ALA A 95 -6.79 -11.13 -3.28
CA ALA A 95 -8.09 -10.48 -3.26
C ALA A 95 -9.09 -11.35 -2.51
N VAL A 96 -9.53 -10.89 -1.34
CA VAL A 96 -10.55 -11.55 -0.52
C VAL A 96 -11.91 -10.93 -0.83
N ILE A 97 -12.87 -11.76 -1.23
CA ILE A 97 -14.22 -11.36 -1.63
C ILE A 97 -15.22 -12.01 -0.67
N ALA A 98 -15.85 -11.18 0.15
CA ALA A 98 -16.91 -11.61 1.07
C ALA A 98 -18.27 -11.70 0.36
N PRO A 99 -19.18 -12.59 0.79
CA PRO A 99 -20.54 -12.70 0.24
C PRO A 99 -21.47 -11.59 0.77
N VAL A 100 -21.02 -10.34 0.74
CA VAL A 100 -21.72 -9.17 1.28
C VAL A 100 -21.93 -8.11 0.20
N VAL A 101 -23.14 -7.57 0.09
CA VAL A 101 -23.49 -6.51 -0.86
C VAL A 101 -23.66 -5.19 -0.11
N ILE A 102 -22.73 -4.25 -0.31
CA ILE A 102 -22.76 -2.92 0.31
C ILE A 102 -23.46 -1.90 -0.62
N GLY A 103 -23.13 -1.90 -1.92
CA GLY A 103 -23.60 -0.89 -2.87
C GLY A 103 -22.98 0.49 -2.63
N ALA A 104 -23.65 1.54 -3.11
CA ALA A 104 -23.26 2.97 -3.10
C ALA A 104 -22.26 3.40 -4.19
N ALA A 105 -22.63 4.45 -4.93
CA ALA A 105 -21.80 5.02 -5.99
C ALA A 105 -20.50 5.67 -5.48
N ALA A 106 -20.50 6.15 -4.23
CA ALA A 106 -19.35 6.76 -3.58
C ALA A 106 -18.59 5.77 -2.67
N ALA A 107 -18.89 4.47 -2.73
CA ALA A 107 -18.15 3.47 -1.97
C ALA A 107 -16.67 3.46 -2.40
N PRO A 108 -15.72 3.30 -1.47
CA PRO A 108 -14.31 3.20 -1.81
C PRO A 108 -14.03 2.00 -2.73
N SER A 109 -13.27 2.22 -3.80
CA SER A 109 -12.75 1.15 -4.64
C SER A 109 -11.64 0.38 -3.93
N ALA A 110 -11.53 -0.92 -4.22
CA ALA A 110 -10.44 -1.77 -3.72
C ALA A 110 -9.07 -1.29 -4.22
N VAL A 111 -8.99 -0.87 -5.48
CA VAL A 111 -7.81 -0.26 -6.10
C VAL A 111 -8.24 1.06 -6.74
N SER A 112 -7.68 2.17 -6.26
CA SER A 112 -7.90 3.52 -6.80
C SER A 112 -6.71 3.94 -7.66
N GLY A 113 -6.53 5.24 -7.92
CA GLY A 113 -5.37 5.76 -8.66
C GLY A 113 -5.74 6.15 -10.10
N ARG A 114 -4.72 6.22 -10.97
CA ARG A 114 -4.90 6.56 -12.39
C ARG A 114 -5.58 5.43 -13.15
N GLY A 115 -5.20 4.19 -12.85
CA GLY A 115 -5.74 3.00 -13.51
C GLY A 115 -5.41 2.91 -15.00
N ALA A 116 -5.86 1.82 -15.63
CA ALA A 116 -5.75 1.63 -17.07
C ALA A 116 -6.83 2.42 -17.81
N GLN A 117 -6.46 3.14 -18.88
CA GLN A 117 -7.42 3.88 -19.70
C GLN A 117 -8.09 2.95 -20.73
N VAL A 118 -7.37 1.92 -21.17
CA VAL A 118 -7.88 0.88 -22.08
C VAL A 118 -7.53 -0.51 -21.58
N MET A 119 -8.32 -1.51 -21.97
CA MET A 119 -8.17 -2.89 -21.47
C MET A 119 -6.79 -3.52 -21.75
N ARG A 120 -6.09 -3.09 -22.81
CA ARG A 120 -4.73 -3.58 -23.12
C ARG A 120 -3.66 -3.11 -22.11
N GLU A 121 -3.93 -2.03 -21.39
CA GLU A 121 -3.02 -1.47 -20.36
C GLU A 121 -3.26 -2.09 -18.98
N ALA A 122 -4.40 -2.76 -18.78
CA ALA A 122 -4.72 -3.38 -17.50
C ALA A 122 -3.89 -4.65 -17.28
N PRO A 123 -3.19 -4.79 -16.14
CA PRO A 123 -2.46 -6.02 -15.85
C PRO A 123 -3.43 -7.18 -15.70
N ARG A 124 -3.13 -8.31 -16.35
CA ARG A 124 -3.86 -9.57 -16.14
C ARG A 124 -3.14 -10.38 -15.08
N LEU A 125 -3.89 -11.08 -14.22
CA LEU A 125 -3.28 -12.03 -13.30
C LEU A 125 -2.97 -13.34 -14.03
N HIS A 126 -1.76 -13.87 -13.82
CA HIS A 126 -1.38 -15.23 -14.16
C HIS A 126 -1.10 -16.03 -12.87
N ASP A 127 -0.87 -17.34 -13.03
CA ASP A 127 -0.74 -18.30 -11.93
C ASP A 127 -1.90 -18.18 -10.92
N LEU A 128 -3.10 -18.02 -11.48
CA LEU A 128 -4.32 -17.76 -10.73
C LEU A 128 -4.69 -18.98 -9.88
N ALA A 129 -4.89 -18.76 -8.59
CA ALA A 129 -5.53 -19.72 -7.70
C ALA A 129 -6.78 -19.11 -7.06
N VAL A 130 -7.84 -19.92 -6.97
CA VAL A 130 -9.09 -19.54 -6.33
C VAL A 130 -9.42 -20.57 -5.27
N SER A 131 -9.60 -20.12 -4.04
CA SER A 131 -9.91 -20.98 -2.90
C SER A 131 -10.95 -20.34 -1.99
N ARG A 132 -11.52 -21.12 -1.08
CA ARG A 132 -12.40 -20.61 -0.02
C ARG A 132 -11.59 -20.26 1.20
N LEU A 133 -11.93 -19.13 1.82
CA LEU A 133 -11.43 -18.70 3.12
C LEU A 133 -12.63 -18.55 4.07
N GLY A 134 -13.04 -19.67 4.69
CA GLY A 134 -14.31 -19.72 5.40
C GLY A 134 -15.50 -19.53 4.44
N GLU A 135 -16.28 -18.47 4.64
CA GLU A 135 -17.40 -18.09 3.76
C GLU A 135 -16.96 -17.19 2.59
N ASP A 136 -15.74 -16.65 2.65
CA ASP A 136 -15.18 -15.75 1.64
C ASP A 136 -14.48 -16.54 0.52
N VAL A 137 -14.21 -15.86 -0.59
CA VAL A 137 -13.40 -16.36 -1.70
C VAL A 137 -12.08 -15.62 -1.72
N LEU A 138 -10.97 -16.36 -1.75
CA LEU A 138 -9.64 -15.82 -2.03
C LEU A 138 -9.29 -16.06 -3.49
N VAL A 139 -8.98 -14.99 -4.20
CA VAL A 139 -8.37 -15.00 -5.53
C VAL A 139 -6.94 -14.49 -5.39
N GLU A 140 -5.95 -15.31 -5.74
CA GLU A 140 -4.54 -14.90 -5.75
C GLU A 140 -3.90 -15.10 -7.12
N GLY A 141 -2.88 -14.30 -7.42
CA GLY A 141 -2.14 -14.40 -8.67
C GLY A 141 -1.04 -13.36 -8.80
N VAL A 142 -0.26 -13.47 -9.87
CA VAL A 142 0.86 -12.57 -10.18
C VAL A 142 0.45 -11.63 -11.32
N PRO A 143 0.63 -10.29 -11.19
CA PRO A 143 0.33 -9.36 -12.27
C PRO A 143 1.28 -9.51 -13.46
N ALA A 144 0.75 -9.79 -14.65
CA ALA A 144 1.45 -9.62 -15.92
C ALA A 144 1.30 -8.17 -16.38
N TRP A 145 2.38 -7.41 -16.25
CA TRP A 145 2.43 -6.01 -16.67
C TRP A 145 2.58 -5.89 -18.20
N PRO A 146 1.69 -5.18 -18.89
CA PRO A 146 1.84 -4.97 -20.33
C PRO A 146 3.09 -4.14 -20.64
N ASP A 147 3.74 -4.45 -21.75
CA ASP A 147 4.95 -3.75 -22.19
C ASP A 147 4.72 -2.23 -22.27
N ALA A 148 5.72 -1.47 -21.83
CA ALA A 148 5.65 0.00 -21.86
C ALA A 148 5.66 0.57 -23.29
N THR A 149 5.87 -0.27 -24.30
CA THR A 149 6.04 0.08 -25.72
C THR A 149 4.96 -0.59 -26.56
N ALA A 150 3.75 -0.04 -26.50
CA ALA A 150 2.76 -0.22 -27.54
C ALA A 150 2.13 1.14 -27.82
N ASP A 151 3.00 2.09 -28.22
CA ASP A 151 2.82 3.11 -29.27
C ASP A 151 4.15 3.87 -29.45
#